data_AF-A0A528KTH2-F1
#
_entry.id   AF-A0A528KTH2-F1
#
_cell.length_a   1.000
_cell.length_b   1.000
_cell.length_c   1.000
_cell.angle_alpha   90.00
_cell.angle_beta   90.00
_cell.angle_gamma   90.00
#
_symmetry.space_group_name_H-M   'P 1'
#
loop_
_entity.id
_entity.type
_entity.pdbx_description
1 polymer ?
#
loop_
_entity_poly.entity_id
_entity_poly.type
_entity_poly.pdbx_seq_one_letter_code
_entity_poly.pdbx_strand_id
1 'polypeptide(L)'
;MRLTVIGQLVGLVSDACFTDFRDGVECADLDDKGIDALKGIRVLLVLPTYFPESYGGGEQQARRFARALVESGVSATILAPRLSRSTPKRSAIDGVPIHRLRLRAAPYLGGRHMLSFLSWCVQVLIWMLRRRDEFDVVHIIHARLHAVPAALAGALLRKPVLAKLARGGRCFDLDVVREKKIIGRWASALIKRHVTAFIANSRQIAGDLKRHGIDADRIHMVPNGIDLPRKPRREPSADGSRRFICLGRLDPEKCLEHMIDAFAALPADAKAQLTILGDGQCRAALEEQAARLGLSGRVTFAGAVEDVLPFLREADFYLSTSVSEGMSNALLEAMSCGVV
;
A
#
# COMPACT_ATOMS: atom_id res chain seq x y z
N MET A 1 15.21 1.86 1.77
CA MET A 1 14.20 0.81 2.05
C MET A 1 14.39 0.13 3.41
N ARG A 2 15.60 -0.34 3.76
CA ARG A 2 15.89 -0.94 5.08
C ARG A 2 15.44 -0.05 6.26
N LEU A 3 15.89 1.21 6.30
CA LEU A 3 15.57 2.18 7.37
C LEU A 3 14.07 2.38 7.62
N THR A 4 13.26 2.44 6.55
CA THR A 4 11.79 2.60 6.67
C THR A 4 11.12 1.34 7.19
N VAL A 5 11.60 0.17 6.75
CA VAL A 5 11.09 -1.14 7.16
C VAL A 5 11.39 -1.40 8.65
N ILE A 6 12.59 -1.00 9.06
CA ILE A 6 13.10 -1.05 10.43
C ILE A 6 12.38 -0.02 11.29
N GLY A 7 12.14 1.21 10.83
CA GLY A 7 11.32 2.19 11.57
C GLY A 7 9.88 1.72 11.85
N GLN A 8 9.31 0.87 10.98
CA GLN A 8 7.99 0.25 11.22
C GLN A 8 8.00 -0.84 12.31
N LEU A 9 9.17 -1.38 12.69
CA LEU A 9 9.32 -2.48 13.66
C LEU A 9 10.17 -2.13 14.89
N VAL A 10 11.21 -1.31 14.76
CA VAL A 10 12.10 -0.86 15.85
C VAL A 10 11.39 0.09 16.81
N GLY A 11 10.41 0.87 16.33
CA GLY A 11 9.54 1.67 17.20
C GLY A 11 8.70 0.86 18.20
N LEU A 12 8.83 -0.48 18.21
CA LEU A 12 7.99 -1.41 18.98
C LEU A 12 8.76 -2.37 19.89
N VAL A 13 10.08 -2.52 19.75
CA VAL A 13 10.85 -3.52 20.50
C VAL A 13 11.78 -2.88 21.55
N SER A 14 11.98 -1.56 21.49
CA SER A 14 12.69 -0.81 22.52
C SER A 14 11.70 0.00 23.36
N ASP A 15 11.84 -0.01 24.69
CA ASP A 15 11.20 0.94 25.63
C ASP A 15 11.70 2.40 25.41
N ALA A 16 12.18 2.74 24.22
CA ALA A 16 12.59 4.09 23.87
C ALA A 16 11.34 4.95 23.69
N CYS A 17 11.11 5.83 24.66
CA CYS A 17 10.10 6.87 24.61
C CYS A 17 10.39 7.77 23.39
N PHE A 18 9.68 7.58 22.27
CA PHE A 18 9.76 8.46 21.10
C PHE A 18 8.89 9.71 21.33
N THR A 19 9.26 10.52 22.31
CA THR A 19 8.83 11.91 22.38
C THR A 19 9.59 12.68 21.30
N ASP A 20 8.85 13.26 20.36
CA ASP A 20 9.29 14.14 19.27
C ASP A 20 9.73 13.49 17.94
N PHE A 21 8.73 13.22 17.10
CA PHE A 21 8.80 13.54 15.65
C PHE A 21 8.41 15.02 15.40
N ARG A 22 8.76 15.93 16.32
CA ARG A 22 8.69 17.38 16.08
C ARG A 22 10.09 17.83 15.71
N ASP A 23 10.21 18.27 14.46
CA ASP A 23 11.37 18.94 13.89
C ASP A 23 12.69 18.14 13.88
N GLY A 24 13.02 17.55 12.72
CA GLY A 24 14.42 17.37 12.32
C GLY A 24 15.15 16.08 12.71
N VAL A 25 14.52 14.90 12.73
CA VAL A 25 15.26 13.63 12.77
C VAL A 25 15.64 13.22 11.33
N GLU A 26 16.94 13.24 11.03
CA GLU A 26 17.49 12.62 9.83
C GLU A 26 17.26 11.11 9.88
N CYS A 27 17.10 10.45 8.72
CA CYS A 27 16.95 9.00 8.58
C CYS A 27 18.16 8.18 9.10
N ALA A 28 19.11 8.80 9.80
CA ALA A 28 20.41 8.29 10.19
C ALA A 28 20.43 7.53 11.54
N ASP A 29 19.36 7.55 12.34
CA ASP A 29 19.37 7.01 13.71
C ASP A 29 18.89 5.55 13.87
N LEU A 30 18.92 4.74 12.81
CA LEU A 30 18.67 3.29 12.91
C LEU A 30 19.97 2.58 12.53
N ASP A 31 20.85 2.47 13.52
CA ASP A 31 22.12 1.76 13.43
C ASP A 31 21.91 0.23 13.25
N ASP A 32 22.97 -0.48 12.86
CA ASP A 32 22.95 -1.94 12.71
C ASP A 32 22.50 -2.67 13.99
N LYS A 33 22.61 -2.02 15.17
CA LYS A 33 22.18 -2.58 16.46
C LYS A 33 20.66 -2.69 16.58
N GLY A 34 19.90 -1.73 16.06
CA GLY A 34 18.43 -1.82 16.01
C GLY A 34 17.92 -2.98 15.15
N ILE A 35 18.66 -3.33 14.08
CA ILE A 35 18.35 -4.48 13.21
C ILE A 35 18.68 -5.78 13.91
N ASP A 36 19.83 -5.84 14.59
CA ASP A 36 20.27 -7.00 15.34
C ASP A 36 19.26 -7.40 16.43
N ALA A 37 18.64 -6.41 17.10
CA ALA A 37 17.58 -6.65 18.08
C ALA A 37 16.31 -7.26 17.48
N LEU A 38 16.07 -7.12 16.18
CA LEU A 38 14.93 -7.70 15.47
C LEU A 38 15.22 -9.09 14.90
N LYS A 39 16.49 -9.53 14.87
CA LYS A 39 16.86 -10.86 14.37
C LYS A 39 16.16 -11.94 15.22
N GLY A 40 15.52 -12.89 14.53
CA GLY A 40 14.76 -13.96 15.17
C GLY A 40 13.28 -13.65 15.41
N ILE A 41 12.83 -12.39 15.26
CA ILE A 41 11.39 -12.07 15.29
C ILE A 41 10.71 -12.59 14.03
N ARG A 42 9.51 -13.15 14.19
CA ARG A 42 8.66 -13.63 13.10
C ARG A 42 7.44 -12.76 12.92
N VAL A 43 7.33 -12.13 11.75
CA VAL A 43 6.27 -11.17 11.43
C VAL A 43 5.23 -11.83 10.52
N LEU A 44 3.96 -11.81 10.95
CA LEU A 44 2.81 -12.21 10.14
C LEU A 44 2.16 -10.98 9.49
N LEU A 45 2.30 -10.86 8.18
CA LEU A 45 1.65 -9.83 7.38
C LEU A 45 0.24 -10.28 6.95
N VAL A 46 -0.80 -9.54 7.34
CA VAL A 46 -2.20 -9.85 6.99
C VAL A 46 -2.73 -8.83 5.99
N LEU A 47 -3.12 -9.29 4.80
CA LEU A 47 -3.53 -8.44 3.69
C LEU A 47 -4.97 -8.67 3.22
N PRO A 48 -5.65 -7.63 2.71
CA PRO A 48 -6.99 -7.74 2.13
C PRO A 48 -7.02 -8.39 0.75
N THR A 49 -5.90 -8.32 0.03
CA THR A 49 -5.66 -8.76 -1.35
C THR A 49 -4.15 -8.95 -1.52
N TYR A 50 -3.73 -9.83 -2.42
CA TYR A 50 -2.31 -9.98 -2.75
C TYR A 50 -2.11 -10.63 -4.13
N PHE A 51 -0.86 -10.64 -4.59
CA PHE A 51 -0.48 -11.29 -5.85
C PHE A 51 -0.85 -12.78 -5.87
N PRO A 52 -1.15 -13.35 -7.05
CA PRO A 52 -1.30 -12.71 -8.36
C PRO A 52 -2.71 -12.14 -8.62
N GLU A 53 -3.65 -12.29 -7.67
CA GLU A 53 -5.07 -11.95 -7.89
C GLU A 53 -5.35 -10.45 -7.84
N SER A 54 -4.44 -9.66 -7.28
CA SER A 54 -4.51 -8.21 -7.25
C SER A 54 -3.13 -7.61 -7.44
N TYR A 55 -3.09 -6.50 -8.17
CA TYR A 55 -1.89 -5.73 -8.45
C TYR A 55 -2.15 -4.27 -8.11
N GLY A 56 -1.34 -3.69 -7.23
CA GLY A 56 -1.54 -2.34 -6.72
C GLY A 56 -0.39 -1.88 -5.83
N GLY A 57 -0.42 -0.58 -5.48
CA GLY A 57 0.63 0.03 -4.67
C GLY A 57 0.73 -0.57 -3.26
N GLY A 58 -0.40 -0.98 -2.67
CA GLY A 58 -0.42 -1.62 -1.35
C GLY A 58 0.24 -3.00 -1.36
N GLU A 59 -0.09 -3.82 -2.35
CA GLU A 59 0.51 -5.14 -2.56
C GLU A 59 2.01 -5.03 -2.87
N GLN A 60 2.41 -4.09 -3.72
CA GLN A 60 3.83 -3.83 -4.00
C GLN A 60 4.58 -3.33 -2.76
N GLN A 61 3.98 -2.45 -1.97
CA GLN A 61 4.58 -1.99 -0.72
C GLN A 61 4.79 -3.13 0.26
N ALA A 62 3.81 -4.03 0.38
CA ALA A 62 3.91 -5.19 1.26
C ALA A 62 4.95 -6.19 0.78
N ARG A 63 5.07 -6.42 -0.54
CA ARG A 63 6.15 -7.23 -1.15
C ARG A 63 7.51 -6.66 -0.82
N ARG A 64 7.73 -5.37 -1.08
CA ARG A 64 8.98 -4.66 -0.76
C ARG A 64 9.30 -4.71 0.73
N PHE A 65 8.29 -4.46 1.56
CA PHE A 65 8.44 -4.52 3.01
C PHE A 65 8.87 -5.91 3.47
N ALA A 66 8.15 -6.95 3.06
CA ALA A 66 8.46 -8.34 3.42
C ALA A 66 9.84 -8.79 2.92
N ARG A 67 10.23 -8.41 1.70
CA ARG A 67 11.57 -8.68 1.15
C ARG A 67 12.65 -8.04 2.02
N ALA A 68 12.50 -6.76 2.37
CA ALA A 68 13.47 -6.08 3.22
C ALA A 68 13.57 -6.69 4.63
N LEU A 69 12.49 -7.24 5.18
CA LEU A 69 12.55 -7.98 6.44
C LEU A 69 13.47 -9.20 6.32
N VAL A 70 13.22 -10.04 5.32
CA VAL A 70 13.99 -11.27 5.09
C VAL A 70 15.45 -10.94 4.79
N GLU A 71 15.73 -9.94 3.96
CA GLU A 71 17.09 -9.46 3.67
C GLU A 71 17.83 -8.90 4.90
N SER A 72 17.08 -8.52 5.95
CA SER A 72 17.62 -8.03 7.22
C SER A 72 17.68 -9.12 8.29
N GLY A 73 17.37 -10.38 7.96
CA GLY A 73 17.38 -11.52 8.89
C GLY A 73 16.12 -11.64 9.76
N VAL A 74 15.06 -10.89 9.45
CA VAL A 74 13.76 -10.97 10.12
C VAL A 74 12.85 -11.90 9.33
N SER A 75 12.21 -12.86 10.01
CA SER A 75 11.30 -13.79 9.34
C SER A 75 9.98 -13.10 9.01
N ALA A 76 9.47 -13.26 7.80
CA ALA A 76 8.18 -12.70 7.38
C ALA A 76 7.32 -13.78 6.72
N THR A 77 6.03 -13.80 7.03
CA THR A 77 5.03 -14.65 6.38
C THR A 77 3.81 -13.83 5.99
N ILE A 78 3.26 -14.06 4.80
CA ILE A 78 2.07 -13.36 4.31
C ILE A 78 0.83 -14.23 4.43
N LEU A 79 -0.27 -13.66 4.94
CA LEU A 79 -1.61 -14.24 4.98
C LEU A 79 -2.55 -13.36 4.15
N ALA A 80 -3.12 -13.94 3.10
CA ALA A 80 -3.98 -13.23 2.14
C ALA A 80 -5.21 -14.08 1.75
N PRO A 81 -6.26 -13.50 1.14
CA PRO A 81 -7.34 -14.30 0.57
C PRO A 81 -6.93 -14.99 -0.74
N ARG A 82 -7.68 -16.04 -1.09
CA ARG A 82 -7.66 -16.73 -2.38
C ARG A 82 -9.07 -16.70 -2.97
N LEU A 83 -9.27 -15.89 -3.99
CA LEU A 83 -10.52 -15.69 -4.70
C LEU A 83 -10.60 -16.58 -5.95
N SER A 84 -9.46 -16.89 -6.58
CA SER A 84 -9.40 -17.79 -7.73
C SER A 84 -8.99 -19.21 -7.35
N ARG A 85 -9.58 -20.20 -8.03
CA ARG A 85 -9.18 -21.60 -7.91
C ARG A 85 -7.82 -21.87 -8.57
N SER A 86 -7.43 -21.10 -9.58
CA SER A 86 -6.12 -21.28 -10.23
C SER A 86 -4.95 -20.84 -9.33
N THR A 87 -5.19 -19.90 -8.42
CA THR A 87 -4.15 -19.42 -7.50
C THR A 87 -3.74 -20.51 -6.49
N PRO A 88 -2.46 -20.78 -6.28
CA PRO A 88 -2.00 -21.73 -5.27
C PRO A 88 -2.35 -21.32 -3.84
N LYS A 89 -2.72 -22.29 -2.99
CA LYS A 89 -2.99 -22.08 -1.55
C LYS A 89 -1.74 -21.65 -0.79
N ARG A 90 -0.57 -22.15 -1.19
CA ARG A 90 0.75 -21.78 -0.67
C ARG A 90 1.63 -21.42 -1.86
N SER A 91 2.41 -20.36 -1.71
CA SER A 91 3.45 -19.98 -2.67
C SER A 91 4.54 -19.20 -1.93
N ALA A 92 5.57 -18.77 -2.64
CA ALA A 92 6.52 -17.79 -2.14
C ALA A 92 6.82 -16.76 -3.23
N ILE A 93 7.08 -15.52 -2.84
CA ILE A 93 7.58 -14.45 -3.72
C ILE A 93 8.76 -13.81 -2.98
N ASP A 94 9.88 -13.60 -3.67
CA ASP A 94 11.12 -13.05 -3.11
C ASP A 94 11.58 -13.77 -1.81
N GLY A 95 11.41 -15.09 -1.74
CA GLY A 95 11.74 -15.89 -0.56
C GLY A 95 10.74 -15.78 0.61
N VAL A 96 9.69 -14.97 0.49
CA VAL A 96 8.68 -14.78 1.53
C VAL A 96 7.54 -15.79 1.36
N PRO A 97 7.26 -16.68 2.33
CA PRO A 97 6.14 -17.61 2.28
C PRO A 97 4.79 -16.89 2.32
N ILE A 98 3.85 -17.37 1.50
CA ILE A 98 2.51 -16.83 1.36
C ILE A 98 1.49 -17.95 1.60
N HIS A 99 0.60 -17.75 2.56
CA HIS A 99 -0.56 -18.58 2.84
C HIS A 99 -1.83 -17.87 2.38
N ARG A 100 -2.65 -18.57 1.58
CA ARG A 100 -3.92 -18.03 1.12
C ARG A 100 -5.14 -18.80 1.61
N LEU A 101 -6.13 -18.07 2.12
CA LEU A 101 -7.39 -18.61 2.66
C LEU A 101 -8.51 -18.42 1.63
N ARG A 102 -9.22 -19.51 1.32
CA ARG A 102 -10.19 -19.51 0.22
C ARG A 102 -11.43 -18.69 0.57
N LEU A 103 -11.82 -17.77 -0.31
CA LEU A 103 -13.02 -16.95 -0.21
C LEU A 103 -13.76 -16.88 -1.56
N ARG A 104 -15.02 -16.43 -1.53
CA ARG A 104 -15.82 -16.15 -2.74
C ARG A 104 -15.71 -14.70 -3.20
N ALA A 105 -15.39 -13.79 -2.28
CA ALA A 105 -15.24 -12.36 -2.55
C ALA A 105 -14.23 -11.76 -1.56
N ALA A 106 -13.68 -10.60 -1.89
CA ALA A 106 -12.67 -9.95 -1.06
C ALA A 106 -13.22 -9.60 0.34
N PRO A 107 -12.45 -9.84 1.41
CA PRO A 107 -12.93 -9.79 2.79
C PRO A 107 -13.25 -8.37 3.30
N TYR A 108 -12.82 -7.33 2.57
CA TYR A 108 -13.05 -5.94 2.94
C TYR A 108 -14.37 -5.34 2.42
N LEU A 109 -15.12 -6.05 1.57
CA LEU A 109 -16.29 -5.51 0.88
C LEU A 109 -17.53 -5.37 1.80
N GLY A 110 -17.81 -6.36 2.64
CA GLY A 110 -19.02 -6.41 3.46
C GLY A 110 -20.33 -6.51 2.64
N GLY A 111 -21.46 -6.12 3.22
CA GLY A 111 -22.77 -6.06 2.54
C GLY A 111 -23.22 -7.42 1.99
N ARG A 112 -23.56 -7.49 0.69
CA ARG A 112 -23.92 -8.75 0.00
C ARG A 112 -22.84 -9.84 0.06
N HIS A 113 -21.60 -9.48 0.42
CA HIS A 113 -20.47 -10.39 0.59
C HIS A 113 -20.20 -10.77 2.07
N MET A 114 -21.15 -10.52 2.99
CA MET A 114 -20.99 -10.77 4.43
C MET A 114 -20.53 -12.19 4.76
N LEU A 115 -21.04 -13.21 4.07
CA LEU A 115 -20.62 -14.60 4.29
C LEU A 115 -19.14 -14.84 3.97
N SER A 116 -18.58 -14.13 2.98
CA SER A 116 -17.14 -14.19 2.70
C SER A 116 -16.34 -13.53 3.81
N PHE A 117 -16.83 -12.41 4.36
CA PHE A 117 -16.20 -11.78 5.52
C PHE A 117 -16.25 -12.66 6.77
N LEU A 118 -17.40 -13.26 7.10
CA LEU A 118 -17.51 -14.18 8.24
C LEU A 118 -16.61 -15.41 8.07
N SER A 119 -16.57 -15.99 6.87
CA SER A 119 -15.66 -17.08 6.54
C SER A 119 -14.20 -16.68 6.70
N TRP A 120 -13.83 -15.46 6.27
CA TRP A 120 -12.49 -14.90 6.51
C TRP A 120 -12.19 -14.80 8.01
N CYS A 121 -13.14 -14.30 8.81
CA CYS A 121 -12.97 -14.19 10.25
C CYS A 121 -12.65 -15.52 10.91
N VAL A 122 -13.45 -16.55 10.62
CA VAL A 122 -13.28 -17.89 11.18
C VAL A 122 -11.95 -18.50 10.71
N GLN A 123 -11.65 -18.40 9.41
CA GLN A 123 -10.42 -18.99 8.86
C GLN A 123 -9.16 -18.33 9.41
N VAL A 124 -9.10 -17.00 9.50
CA VAL A 124 -7.95 -16.27 10.07
C VAL A 124 -7.77 -16.61 11.55
N LEU A 125 -8.84 -16.60 12.34
CA LEU A 125 -8.78 -16.93 13.76
C LEU A 125 -8.26 -18.35 13.97
N ILE A 126 -8.82 -19.35 13.28
CA ILE A 126 -8.37 -20.74 13.36
C ILE A 126 -6.92 -20.89 12.90
N TRP A 127 -6.55 -20.21 11.80
CA TRP A 127 -5.20 -20.28 11.25
C TRP A 127 -4.17 -19.75 12.24
N MET A 128 -4.42 -18.56 12.83
CA MET A 128 -3.54 -17.92 13.79
C MET A 128 -3.45 -18.72 15.10
N LEU A 129 -4.58 -19.20 15.64
CA LEU A 129 -4.58 -20.02 16.87
C LEU A 129 -3.79 -21.32 16.70
N ARG A 130 -3.91 -22.00 15.55
CA ARG A 130 -3.18 -23.24 15.25
C ARG A 130 -1.69 -23.04 14.95
N ARG A 131 -1.26 -21.80 14.73
CA ARG A 131 0.10 -21.42 14.30
C ARG A 131 0.68 -20.33 15.18
N ARG A 132 0.20 -20.23 16.42
CA ARG A 132 0.59 -19.18 17.38
C ARG A 132 2.09 -19.12 17.65
N ASP A 133 2.79 -20.23 17.43
CA ASP A 133 4.23 -20.37 17.61
C ASP A 133 4.98 -20.21 16.28
N GLU A 134 4.34 -19.81 15.18
CA GLU A 134 4.99 -19.49 13.89
C GLU A 134 5.21 -17.96 13.71
N PHE A 135 4.63 -17.12 14.58
CA PHE A 135 4.76 -15.67 14.53
C PHE A 135 4.79 -15.02 15.93
N ASP A 136 5.44 -13.87 16.02
CA ASP A 136 5.60 -13.09 17.24
C ASP A 136 4.87 -11.74 17.15
N VAL A 137 4.79 -11.18 15.94
CA VAL A 137 4.12 -9.90 15.67
C VAL A 137 3.14 -10.06 14.50
N VAL A 138 1.97 -9.43 14.61
CA VAL A 138 0.99 -9.36 13.52
C VAL A 138 1.00 -7.96 12.91
N HIS A 139 1.22 -7.86 11.61
CA HIS A 139 1.22 -6.59 10.89
C HIS A 139 0.13 -6.57 9.82
N ILE A 140 -0.93 -5.82 10.08
CA ILE A 140 -2.09 -5.67 9.21
C ILE A 140 -1.81 -4.56 8.20
N ILE A 141 -1.91 -4.89 6.92
CA ILE A 141 -1.83 -3.92 5.82
C ILE A 141 -3.25 -3.46 5.48
N HIS A 142 -3.48 -2.15 5.61
CA HIS A 142 -4.76 -1.47 5.49
C HIS A 142 -5.70 -1.84 6.65
N ALA A 143 -6.23 -0.86 7.38
CA ALA A 143 -7.13 -1.13 8.52
C ALA A 143 -8.60 -1.21 8.08
N ARG A 144 -8.88 -2.04 7.06
CA ARG A 144 -10.25 -2.27 6.56
C ARG A 144 -10.90 -3.45 7.27
N LEU A 145 -12.10 -3.85 6.83
CA LEU A 145 -12.91 -4.86 7.52
C LEU A 145 -12.17 -6.20 7.73
N HIS A 146 -11.23 -6.57 6.84
CA HIS A 146 -10.40 -7.78 6.97
C HIS A 146 -9.47 -7.79 8.18
N ALA A 147 -9.21 -6.63 8.78
CA ALA A 147 -8.33 -6.46 9.95
C ALA A 147 -8.94 -7.05 11.23
N VAL A 148 -10.28 -7.08 11.33
CA VAL A 148 -11.03 -7.50 12.52
C VAL A 148 -10.54 -8.82 13.12
N PRO A 149 -10.48 -9.95 12.38
CA PRO A 149 -10.07 -11.22 12.96
C PRO A 149 -8.60 -11.28 13.35
N ALA A 150 -7.72 -10.58 12.62
CA ALA A 150 -6.30 -10.54 12.95
C ALA A 150 -6.04 -9.72 14.23
N ALA A 151 -6.75 -8.60 14.41
CA ALA A 151 -6.70 -7.81 15.62
C ALA A 151 -7.24 -8.60 16.83
N LEU A 152 -8.39 -9.28 16.66
CA LEU A 152 -8.96 -10.13 17.70
C LEU A 152 -8.05 -11.32 18.07
N ALA A 153 -7.53 -12.03 17.06
CA ALA A 153 -6.65 -13.18 17.28
C ALA A 153 -5.33 -12.76 17.94
N GLY A 154 -4.75 -11.62 17.56
CA GLY A 154 -3.57 -11.05 18.23
C GLY A 154 -3.84 -10.77 19.71
N ALA A 155 -4.97 -10.14 20.03
CA ALA A 155 -5.38 -9.90 21.41
C ALA A 155 -5.58 -11.20 22.22
N LEU A 156 -6.24 -12.21 21.64
CA LEU A 156 -6.45 -13.52 22.28
C LEU A 156 -5.14 -14.26 22.53
N LEU A 157 -4.18 -14.12 21.62
CA LEU A 157 -2.85 -14.73 21.71
C LEU A 157 -1.84 -13.88 22.51
N ARG A 158 -2.24 -12.69 22.97
CA ARG A 158 -1.35 -11.68 23.58
C ARG A 158 -0.12 -11.35 22.71
N LYS A 159 -0.34 -11.26 21.39
CA LYS A 159 0.68 -10.88 20.40
C LYS A 159 0.45 -9.43 20.00
N PRO A 160 1.51 -8.59 19.88
CA PRO A 160 1.38 -7.23 19.40
C PRO A 160 0.81 -7.19 17.98
N VAL A 161 -0.14 -6.28 17.76
CA VAL A 161 -0.81 -6.07 16.47
C VAL A 161 -0.53 -4.67 15.97
N LEU A 162 0.04 -4.58 14.78
CA LEU A 162 0.31 -3.35 14.08
C LEU A 162 -0.70 -3.18 12.96
N ALA A 163 -1.18 -1.96 12.71
CA ALA A 163 -1.99 -1.66 11.55
C ALA A 163 -1.42 -0.49 10.77
N LYS A 164 -1.00 -0.75 9.53
CA LYS A 164 -0.61 0.31 8.60
C LYS A 164 -1.81 0.78 7.78
N LEU A 165 -2.07 2.08 7.81
CA LEU A 165 -3.20 2.69 7.12
C LEU A 165 -2.84 3.00 5.66
N ALA A 166 -3.80 2.82 4.76
CA ALA A 166 -3.59 3.03 3.33
C ALA A 166 -3.84 4.47 2.90
N ARG A 167 -4.91 5.08 3.43
CA ARG A 167 -5.49 6.34 2.95
C ARG A 167 -5.96 7.21 4.11
N GLY A 168 -5.99 8.52 3.88
CA GLY A 168 -6.53 9.53 4.80
C GLY A 168 -7.72 10.31 4.20
N GLY A 169 -8.27 11.23 4.99
CA GLY A 169 -9.39 12.09 4.60
C GLY A 169 -10.68 11.32 4.35
N ARG A 170 -11.39 11.65 3.26
CA ARG A 170 -12.70 11.05 2.91
C ARG A 170 -12.65 9.53 2.69
N CYS A 171 -11.46 8.96 2.46
CA CYS A 171 -11.27 7.53 2.25
C CYS A 171 -10.49 6.87 3.39
N PHE A 172 -10.47 7.48 4.58
CA PHE A 172 -9.76 6.94 5.74
C PHE A 172 -10.25 5.53 6.09
N ASP A 173 -9.33 4.58 6.24
CA ASP A 173 -9.65 3.15 6.33
C ASP A 173 -10.69 2.84 7.43
N LEU A 174 -10.56 3.45 8.61
CA LEU A 174 -11.48 3.21 9.74
C LEU A 174 -12.87 3.82 9.52
N ASP A 175 -12.97 4.93 8.77
CA ASP A 175 -14.26 5.50 8.39
C ASP A 175 -14.95 4.61 7.35
N VAL A 176 -14.20 4.11 6.35
CA VAL A 176 -14.71 3.13 5.38
C VAL A 176 -15.25 1.86 6.06
N VAL A 177 -14.63 1.44 7.16
CA VAL A 177 -15.17 0.36 8.01
C VAL A 177 -16.41 0.81 8.76
N ARG A 178 -16.36 1.98 9.42
CA ARG A 178 -17.45 2.52 10.24
C ARG A 178 -18.74 2.72 9.45
N GLU A 179 -18.63 3.12 8.19
CA GLU A 179 -19.74 3.37 7.26
C GLU A 179 -20.41 2.08 6.76
N LYS A 180 -19.83 0.89 7.03
CA LYS A 180 -20.51 -0.37 6.72
C LYS A 180 -21.75 -0.52 7.61
N LYS A 181 -22.91 -0.66 6.96
CA LYS A 181 -24.19 -0.91 7.64
C LYS A 181 -24.10 -2.10 8.61
N ILE A 182 -24.83 -2.03 9.72
CA ILE A 182 -24.98 -3.05 10.76
C ILE A 182 -23.73 -3.24 11.67
N ILE A 183 -22.57 -3.57 11.12
CA ILE A 183 -21.40 -3.99 11.93
C ILE A 183 -20.24 -2.98 11.94
N GLY A 184 -20.30 -1.93 11.13
CA GLY A 184 -19.15 -1.04 10.87
C GLY A 184 -18.62 -0.34 12.12
N ARG A 185 -19.51 0.22 12.95
CA ARG A 185 -19.12 0.91 14.20
C ARG A 185 -18.43 -0.03 15.19
N TRP A 186 -18.97 -1.24 15.34
CA TRP A 186 -18.39 -2.27 16.20
C TRP A 186 -17.03 -2.75 15.66
N ALA A 187 -16.93 -3.02 14.35
CA ALA A 187 -15.69 -3.46 13.71
C ALA A 187 -14.58 -2.40 13.85
N SER A 188 -14.92 -1.14 13.60
CA SER A 188 -14.00 -0.01 13.78
C SER A 188 -13.56 0.09 15.25
N ALA A 189 -14.49 0.04 16.21
CA ALA A 189 -14.16 0.07 17.64
C ALA A 189 -13.26 -1.10 18.07
N LEU A 190 -13.51 -2.31 17.56
CA LEU A 190 -12.70 -3.50 17.83
C LEU A 190 -11.27 -3.32 17.30
N ILE A 191 -11.11 -2.86 16.05
CA ILE A 191 -9.78 -2.57 15.47
C ILE A 191 -9.06 -1.54 16.35
N LYS A 192 -9.73 -0.43 16.68
CA LYS A 192 -9.17 0.62 17.54
C LYS A 192 -8.75 0.13 18.92
N ARG A 193 -9.49 -0.81 19.51
CA ARG A 193 -9.20 -1.37 20.83
C ARG A 193 -8.04 -2.37 20.82
N HIS A 194 -7.94 -3.21 19.79
CA HIS A 194 -7.05 -4.38 19.81
C HIS A 194 -5.79 -4.25 18.95
N VAL A 195 -5.69 -3.22 18.10
CA VAL A 195 -4.43 -2.85 17.47
C VAL A 195 -3.53 -2.18 18.50
N THR A 196 -2.33 -2.69 18.71
CA THR A 196 -1.34 -2.14 19.63
C THR A 196 -0.87 -0.77 19.15
N ALA A 197 -0.42 -0.69 17.89
CA ALA A 197 0.13 0.53 17.29
C ALA A 197 -0.32 0.71 15.83
N PHE A 198 -0.50 1.97 15.45
CA PHE A 198 -0.92 2.39 14.12
C PHE A 198 0.24 3.05 13.37
N ILE A 199 0.44 2.64 12.12
CA ILE A 199 1.46 3.22 11.25
C ILE A 199 0.81 4.15 10.23
N ALA A 200 1.12 5.43 10.34
CA ALA A 200 0.70 6.48 9.42
C ALA A 200 1.82 6.80 8.44
N ASN A 201 1.57 6.69 7.13
CA ASN A 201 2.57 7.06 6.12
C ASN A 201 2.52 8.54 5.72
N SER A 202 1.58 9.33 6.26
CA SER A 202 1.46 10.76 6.01
C SER A 202 0.93 11.49 7.24
N ARG A 203 1.20 12.81 7.30
CA ARG A 203 0.69 13.69 8.37
C ARG A 203 -0.84 13.71 8.41
N GLN A 204 -1.50 13.60 7.25
CA GLN A 204 -2.96 13.54 7.16
C GLN A 204 -3.52 12.31 7.90
N ILE A 205 -2.97 11.12 7.63
CA ILE A 205 -3.39 9.89 8.30
C ILE A 205 -3.14 9.95 9.81
N ALA A 206 -2.00 10.49 10.24
CA ALA A 206 -1.72 10.69 11.66
C ALA A 206 -2.75 11.62 12.32
N GLY A 207 -3.15 12.69 11.63
CA GLY A 207 -4.23 13.59 12.07
C GLY A 207 -5.59 12.88 12.15
N ASP A 208 -5.93 12.06 11.15
CA ASP A 208 -7.19 11.30 11.14
C ASP A 208 -7.24 10.27 12.28
N LEU A 209 -6.14 9.57 12.57
CA LEU A 209 -6.05 8.66 13.73
C LEU A 209 -6.32 9.39 15.05
N LYS A 210 -5.73 10.58 15.25
CA LYS A 210 -5.99 11.41 16.44
C LYS A 210 -7.46 11.82 16.55
N ARG A 211 -8.08 12.26 15.44
CA ARG A 211 -9.53 12.60 15.40
C ARG A 211 -10.42 11.41 15.73
N HIS A 212 -9.93 10.19 15.49
CA HIS A 212 -10.62 8.94 15.81
C HIS A 212 -10.41 8.43 17.24
N GLY A 213 -9.72 9.22 18.08
CA GLY A 213 -9.47 8.92 19.49
C GLY A 213 -8.37 7.88 19.70
N ILE A 214 -7.41 7.78 18.76
CA ILE A 214 -6.19 7.00 18.98
C ILE A 214 -5.17 7.88 19.71
N ASP A 215 -4.64 7.35 20.81
CA ASP A 215 -3.63 8.01 21.63
C ASP A 215 -2.33 8.22 20.84
N ALA A 216 -1.64 9.33 21.13
CA ALA A 216 -0.49 9.76 20.32
C ALA A 216 0.71 8.80 20.40
N ASP A 217 0.89 8.13 21.54
CA ASP A 217 1.91 7.10 21.79
C ASP A 217 1.68 5.82 20.96
N ARG A 218 0.46 5.61 20.45
CA ARG A 218 0.11 4.50 19.57
C ARG A 218 0.16 4.86 18.09
N ILE A 219 0.55 6.08 17.73
CA ILE A 219 0.59 6.55 16.33
C ILE A 219 2.05 6.80 15.93
N HIS A 220 2.55 5.98 15.01
CA HIS A 220 3.91 6.10 14.50
C HIS A 220 3.89 6.56 13.05
N MET A 221 4.56 7.68 12.77
CA MET A 221 4.71 8.17 11.41
C MET A 221 5.87 7.44 10.73
N VAL A 222 5.56 6.56 9.80
CA VAL A 222 6.58 5.88 9.00
C VAL A 222 6.20 5.93 7.52
N PRO A 223 6.95 6.70 6.69
CA PRO A 223 6.64 6.88 5.28
C PRO A 223 6.75 5.56 4.50
N ASN A 224 6.32 5.54 3.24
CA ASN A 224 6.64 4.43 2.34
C ASN A 224 8.09 4.54 1.87
N GLY A 225 8.75 3.39 1.76
CA GLY A 225 10.08 3.28 1.15
C GLY A 225 10.00 2.73 -0.26
N ILE A 226 10.88 3.23 -1.13
CA ILE A 226 11.07 2.76 -2.52
C ILE A 226 12.53 2.33 -2.75
N ASP A 227 12.75 1.61 -3.84
CA ASP A 227 14.08 1.32 -4.36
C ASP A 227 14.57 2.53 -5.17
N LEU A 228 15.77 3.02 -4.86
CA LEU A 228 16.34 4.16 -5.58
C LEU A 228 16.90 3.71 -6.94
N PRO A 229 16.72 4.52 -8.01
CA PRO A 229 17.28 4.20 -9.31
C PRO A 229 18.81 4.24 -9.25
N ARG A 230 19.45 3.21 -9.84
CA ARG A 230 20.91 3.14 -9.94
C ARG A 230 21.52 4.04 -11.02
N LYS A 231 20.71 4.41 -12.02
CA LYS A 231 21.13 5.26 -13.14
C LYS A 231 20.39 6.59 -13.09
N PRO A 232 21.06 7.70 -13.45
CA PRO A 232 20.45 9.02 -13.50
C PRO A 232 19.31 9.08 -14.52
N ARG A 233 18.46 10.12 -14.40
CA ARG A 233 17.43 10.47 -15.38
C ARG A 233 18.08 10.80 -16.72
N ARG A 234 17.36 10.55 -17.82
CA ARG A 234 17.72 11.12 -19.11
C ARG A 234 17.51 12.63 -19.09
N GLU A 235 18.41 13.37 -19.73
CA GLU A 235 18.21 14.81 -19.93
C GLU A 235 16.94 15.07 -20.76
N PRO A 236 16.22 16.17 -20.48
CA PRO A 236 15.11 16.60 -21.33
C PRO A 236 15.54 16.73 -22.78
N SER A 237 14.63 16.44 -23.71
CA SER A 237 14.95 16.59 -25.13
C SER A 237 15.21 18.05 -25.49
N ALA A 238 16.29 18.31 -26.23
CA ALA A 238 16.66 19.65 -26.70
C ALA A 238 15.68 20.20 -27.75
N ASP A 239 14.88 19.34 -28.39
CA ASP A 239 13.96 19.69 -29.47
C ASP A 239 12.61 20.25 -28.98
N GLY A 240 12.47 20.49 -27.67
CA GLY A 240 11.28 21.00 -27.02
C GLY A 240 10.21 19.94 -26.71
N SER A 241 10.45 18.66 -27.04
CA SER A 241 9.48 17.60 -26.72
C SER A 241 9.36 17.36 -25.21
N ARG A 242 8.11 17.16 -24.76
CA ARG A 242 7.76 16.91 -23.36
C ARG A 242 7.09 15.56 -23.20
N ARG A 243 7.60 14.74 -22.29
CA ARG A 243 7.09 13.40 -22.02
C ARG A 243 6.43 13.37 -20.65
N PHE A 244 5.12 13.20 -20.64
CA PHE A 244 4.32 13.06 -19.43
C PHE A 244 4.11 11.58 -19.14
N ILE A 245 4.11 11.21 -17.87
CA ILE A 245 3.86 9.84 -17.44
C ILE A 245 2.87 9.78 -16.29
N CYS A 246 1.98 8.80 -16.33
CA CYS A 246 1.10 8.46 -15.21
C CYS A 246 1.27 6.98 -14.89
N LEU A 247 1.33 6.64 -13.59
CA LEU A 247 1.41 5.26 -13.13
C LEU A 247 0.24 4.95 -12.18
N GLY A 248 -0.42 3.81 -12.37
CA GLY A 248 -1.35 3.28 -11.38
C GLY A 248 -2.51 2.49 -11.98
N ARG A 249 -3.38 1.97 -11.10
CA ARG A 249 -4.61 1.27 -11.52
C ARG A 249 -5.54 2.24 -12.26
N LEU A 250 -6.15 1.82 -13.36
CA LEU A 250 -7.09 2.63 -14.12
C LEU A 250 -8.51 2.48 -13.52
N ASP A 251 -8.68 3.06 -12.34
CA ASP A 251 -9.92 3.01 -11.55
C ASP A 251 -10.51 4.42 -11.37
N PRO A 252 -11.82 4.55 -11.10
CA PRO A 252 -12.49 5.85 -10.97
C PRO A 252 -11.86 6.80 -9.93
N GLU A 253 -11.27 6.25 -8.86
CA GLU A 253 -10.63 7.05 -7.80
C GLU A 253 -9.39 7.83 -8.26
N LYS A 254 -8.82 7.44 -9.41
CA LYS A 254 -7.64 8.08 -9.97
C LYS A 254 -7.96 9.27 -10.88
N CYS A 255 -9.23 9.41 -11.29
CA CYS A 255 -9.73 10.49 -12.12
C CYS A 255 -8.86 10.79 -13.36
N LEU A 256 -8.48 9.75 -14.10
CA LEU A 256 -7.65 9.89 -15.30
C LEU A 256 -8.39 10.59 -16.44
N GLU A 257 -9.71 10.60 -16.43
CA GLU A 257 -10.53 11.37 -17.36
C GLU A 257 -10.15 12.85 -17.35
N HIS A 258 -9.94 13.44 -16.18
CA HIS A 258 -9.50 14.83 -16.05
C HIS A 258 -8.06 15.04 -16.53
N MET A 259 -7.21 14.04 -16.40
CA MET A 259 -5.85 14.08 -16.93
C MET A 259 -5.85 14.13 -18.46
N ILE A 260 -6.68 13.30 -19.10
CA ILE A 260 -6.82 13.28 -20.56
C ILE A 260 -7.42 14.60 -21.05
N ASP A 261 -8.45 15.13 -20.39
CA ASP A 261 -9.05 16.43 -20.73
C ASP A 261 -8.02 17.57 -20.62
N ALA A 262 -7.24 17.58 -19.53
CA ALA A 262 -6.17 18.57 -19.33
C ALA A 262 -5.07 18.44 -20.39
N PHE A 263 -4.71 17.22 -20.77
CA PHE A 263 -3.71 16.96 -21.81
C PHE A 263 -4.22 17.37 -23.21
N ALA A 264 -5.51 17.22 -23.47
CA ALA A 264 -6.17 17.67 -24.71
C ALA A 264 -6.17 19.19 -24.87
N ALA A 265 -6.09 19.94 -23.77
CA ALA A 265 -6.04 21.40 -23.80
C ALA A 265 -4.67 21.96 -24.25
N LEU A 266 -3.64 21.11 -24.40
CA LEU A 266 -2.36 21.53 -24.96
C LEU A 266 -2.52 21.87 -26.46
N PRO A 267 -1.77 22.86 -27.00
CA PRO A 267 -1.78 23.17 -28.43
C PRO A 267 -1.55 21.92 -29.29
N ALA A 268 -2.18 21.86 -30.46
CA ALA A 268 -2.10 20.71 -31.35
C ALA A 268 -0.67 20.48 -31.87
N ASP A 269 0.10 21.56 -32.05
CA ASP A 269 1.50 21.60 -32.46
C ASP A 269 2.50 21.39 -31.30
N ALA A 270 2.01 21.32 -30.05
CA ALA A 270 2.86 21.01 -28.91
C ALA A 270 3.41 19.57 -29.06
N LYS A 271 4.74 19.45 -29.06
CA LYS A 271 5.44 18.17 -29.03
C LYS A 271 5.32 17.50 -27.66
N ALA A 272 4.14 17.00 -27.32
CA ALA A 272 3.86 16.38 -26.03
C ALA A 272 3.32 14.96 -26.21
N GLN A 273 3.88 14.04 -25.44
CA GLN A 273 3.48 12.62 -25.36
C GLN A 273 3.09 12.28 -23.93
N LEU A 274 1.97 11.60 -23.74
CA LEU A 274 1.51 11.07 -22.46
C LEU A 274 1.56 9.54 -22.48
N THR A 275 2.34 8.95 -21.59
CA THR A 275 2.35 7.50 -21.38
C THR A 275 1.61 7.15 -20.09
N ILE A 276 0.60 6.30 -20.19
CA ILE A 276 -0.17 5.78 -19.06
C ILE A 276 0.23 4.33 -18.83
N LEU A 277 0.83 4.05 -17.69
CA LEU A 277 1.18 2.70 -17.23
C LEU A 277 0.21 2.22 -16.17
N GLY A 278 -0.34 1.04 -16.41
CA GLY A 278 -1.30 0.37 -15.55
C GLY A 278 -2.47 -0.20 -16.32
N ASP A 279 -3.38 -0.83 -15.59
CA ASP A 279 -4.60 -1.40 -16.12
C ASP A 279 -5.73 -1.23 -15.09
N GLY A 280 -6.98 -1.42 -15.52
CA GLY A 280 -8.15 -1.28 -14.67
C GLY A 280 -9.43 -1.14 -15.46
N GLN A 281 -10.55 -1.11 -14.72
CA GLN A 281 -11.89 -1.11 -15.31
C GLN A 281 -12.19 0.11 -16.20
N CYS A 282 -11.48 1.22 -16.00
CA CYS A 282 -11.69 2.44 -16.77
C CYS A 282 -10.90 2.46 -18.09
N ARG A 283 -10.03 1.48 -18.36
CA ARG A 283 -9.13 1.50 -19.52
C ARG A 283 -9.85 1.78 -20.84
N ALA A 284 -10.88 0.98 -21.16
CA ALA A 284 -11.61 1.11 -22.42
C ALA A 284 -12.26 2.50 -22.57
N ALA A 285 -12.85 3.04 -21.50
CA ALA A 285 -13.46 4.37 -21.53
C ALA A 285 -12.42 5.49 -21.69
N LEU A 286 -11.24 5.34 -21.09
CA LEU A 286 -10.13 6.30 -21.24
C LEU A 286 -9.54 6.28 -22.66
N GLU A 287 -9.38 5.09 -23.25
CA GLU A 287 -8.94 4.92 -24.64
C GLU A 287 -9.94 5.55 -25.62
N GLU A 288 -11.24 5.35 -25.40
CA GLU A 288 -12.30 5.98 -26.19
C GLU A 288 -12.30 7.52 -26.05
N GLN A 289 -12.12 8.04 -24.82
CA GLN A 289 -12.01 9.47 -24.58
C GLN A 289 -10.80 10.07 -25.31
N ALA A 290 -9.64 9.43 -25.24
CA ALA A 290 -8.44 9.88 -25.95
C ALA A 290 -8.66 9.90 -27.48
N ALA A 291 -9.31 8.87 -28.03
CA ALA A 291 -9.63 8.82 -29.45
C ALA A 291 -10.60 9.95 -29.86
N ARG A 292 -11.66 10.18 -29.08
CA ARG A 292 -12.64 11.26 -29.31
C ARG A 292 -12.00 12.64 -29.29
N LEU A 293 -10.98 12.85 -28.47
CA LEU A 293 -10.24 14.10 -28.35
C LEU A 293 -9.10 14.25 -29.38
N GLY A 294 -8.95 13.30 -30.31
CA GLY A 294 -7.91 13.34 -31.33
C GLY A 294 -6.49 13.08 -30.81
N LEU A 295 -6.37 12.41 -29.66
CA LEU A 295 -5.10 12.19 -28.96
C LEU A 295 -4.42 10.84 -29.27
N SER A 296 -4.93 10.05 -30.21
CA SER A 296 -4.44 8.68 -30.48
C SER A 296 -2.94 8.60 -30.82
N GLY A 297 -2.34 9.66 -31.36
CA GLY A 297 -0.88 9.74 -31.63
C GLY A 297 -0.05 10.37 -30.50
N ARG A 298 -0.70 10.85 -29.43
CA ARG A 298 -0.09 11.60 -28.31
C ARG A 298 -0.31 10.94 -26.95
N VAL A 299 -1.21 9.97 -26.83
CA VAL A 299 -1.49 9.22 -25.59
C VAL A 299 -1.27 7.74 -25.84
N THR A 300 -0.37 7.13 -25.07
CA THR A 300 -0.06 5.70 -25.15
C THR A 300 -0.50 5.00 -23.85
N PHE A 301 -1.34 3.99 -23.98
CA PHE A 301 -1.71 3.08 -22.88
C PHE A 301 -0.80 1.85 -22.93
N ALA A 302 0.27 1.87 -22.13
CA ALA A 302 1.31 0.84 -22.17
C ALA A 302 0.98 -0.40 -21.29
N GLY A 303 -0.16 -0.40 -20.61
CA GLY A 303 -0.60 -1.51 -19.78
C GLY A 303 0.16 -1.63 -18.46
N ALA A 304 -0.11 -2.69 -17.69
CA ALA A 304 0.58 -2.95 -16.43
C ALA A 304 2.01 -3.48 -16.68
N VAL A 305 2.99 -2.87 -16.01
CA VAL A 305 4.40 -3.27 -16.06
C VAL A 305 4.93 -3.59 -14.66
N GLU A 306 5.91 -4.49 -14.59
CA GLU A 306 6.57 -4.84 -13.32
C GLU A 306 7.66 -3.82 -12.93
N ASP A 307 8.52 -3.43 -13.88
CA ASP A 307 9.54 -2.40 -13.67
C ASP A 307 9.17 -1.10 -14.38
N VAL A 308 8.82 -0.09 -13.59
CA VAL A 308 8.45 1.25 -14.07
C VAL A 308 9.66 2.17 -14.27
N LEU A 309 10.83 1.82 -13.71
CA LEU A 309 12.00 2.70 -13.72
C LEU A 309 12.48 3.06 -15.13
N PRO A 310 12.50 2.15 -16.13
CA PRO A 310 12.87 2.50 -17.50
C PRO A 310 11.98 3.58 -18.10
N PHE A 311 10.67 3.52 -17.84
CA PHE A 311 9.71 4.51 -18.35
C PHE A 311 9.83 5.84 -17.62
N LEU A 312 10.00 5.80 -16.29
CA LEU A 312 10.20 7.01 -15.49
C LEU A 312 11.48 7.76 -15.91
N ARG A 313 12.58 7.05 -16.22
CA ARG A 313 13.82 7.71 -16.67
C ARG A 313 13.67 8.45 -18.00
N GLU A 314 12.72 8.02 -18.82
CA GLU A 314 12.39 8.65 -20.10
C GLU A 314 11.29 9.72 -19.97
N ALA A 315 10.75 9.95 -18.77
CA ALA A 315 9.71 10.95 -18.56
C ALA A 315 10.31 12.29 -18.13
N ASP A 316 9.57 13.35 -18.45
CA ASP A 316 9.87 14.71 -18.01
C ASP A 316 8.99 15.16 -16.85
N PHE A 317 7.71 14.82 -16.90
CA PHE A 317 6.71 15.19 -15.91
C PHE A 317 5.90 13.99 -15.45
N TYR A 318 5.61 13.91 -14.17
CA TYR A 318 4.71 12.90 -13.61
C TYR A 318 3.34 13.53 -13.36
N LEU A 319 2.28 12.88 -13.84
CA LEU A 319 0.91 13.35 -13.66
C LEU A 319 0.14 12.46 -12.70
N SER A 320 -0.59 13.09 -11.78
CA SER A 320 -1.54 12.42 -10.90
C SER A 320 -2.76 13.32 -10.67
N THR A 321 -3.94 12.76 -10.91
CA THR A 321 -5.25 13.40 -10.70
C THR A 321 -6.07 12.68 -9.62
N SER A 322 -5.41 11.89 -8.77
CA SER A 322 -6.08 11.04 -7.79
C SER A 322 -6.81 11.82 -6.70
N VAL A 323 -8.04 11.40 -6.38
CA VAL A 323 -8.90 12.07 -5.38
C VAL A 323 -8.38 11.88 -3.96
N SER A 324 -7.72 10.77 -3.67
CA SER A 324 -7.19 10.43 -2.35
C SER A 324 -5.98 9.51 -2.48
N GLU A 325 -4.91 9.88 -1.79
CA GLU A 325 -3.69 9.08 -1.63
C GLU A 325 -3.26 9.11 -0.16
N GLY A 326 -2.64 8.04 0.33
CA GLY A 326 -1.91 8.08 1.61
C GLY A 326 -0.52 8.66 1.40
N MET A 327 0.34 7.87 0.77
CA MET A 327 1.62 8.28 0.21
C MET A 327 1.82 7.51 -1.09
N SER A 328 1.83 8.22 -2.22
CA SER A 328 1.86 7.61 -3.55
C SER A 328 3.25 7.04 -3.84
N ASN A 329 3.33 5.70 -3.91
CA ASN A 329 4.58 5.02 -4.28
C ASN A 329 5.04 5.40 -5.68
N ALA A 330 4.10 5.54 -6.62
CA ALA A 330 4.39 5.97 -7.98
C ALA A 330 4.99 7.38 -8.04
N LEU A 331 4.49 8.31 -7.21
CA LEU A 331 5.06 9.64 -7.11
C LEU A 331 6.47 9.60 -6.48
N LEU A 332 6.66 8.80 -5.42
CA LEU A 332 8.00 8.61 -4.85
C LEU A 332 8.98 8.05 -5.87
N GLU A 333 8.56 7.05 -6.66
CA GLU A 333 9.37 6.45 -7.74
C GLU A 333 9.72 7.51 -8.79
N ALA A 334 8.75 8.30 -9.24
CA ALA A 334 8.96 9.40 -10.17
C ALA A 334 9.96 10.44 -9.64
N MET A 335 9.73 10.92 -8.41
CA MET A 335 10.62 11.88 -7.73
C MET A 335 12.04 11.32 -7.58
N SER A 336 12.20 10.03 -7.28
CA SER A 336 13.52 9.40 -7.17
C SER A 336 14.28 9.35 -8.50
N CYS A 337 13.55 9.36 -9.61
CA CYS A 337 14.10 9.50 -10.96
C CYS A 337 14.23 10.98 -11.38
N GLY A 338 13.98 11.96 -10.52
CA GLY A 338 14.01 13.38 -10.87
C GLY A 338 12.90 13.80 -11.84
N VAL A 339 11.81 13.05 -11.91
CA VAL A 339 10.60 13.38 -12.68
C VAL A 339 9.66 14.13 -11.75
N VAL A 340 9.40 15.40 -12.03
CA VAL A 340 8.60 16.29 -11.18
C VAL A 340 7.60 17.06 -12.04
#